data_AF-A0A3P7LE41-F1
#
_entry.id   AF-A0A3P7LE41-F1
#
_cell.length_a   1.000
_cell.length_b   1.000
_cell.length_c   1.000
_cell.angle_alpha   90.00
_cell.angle_beta   90.00
_cell.angle_gamma   90.00
#
_symmetry.space_group_name_H-M   'P 1'
#
loop_
_entity.id
_entity.type
_entity.pdbx_description
1 polymer ?
#
loop_
_entity_poly.entity_id
_entity_poly.type
_entity_poly.pdbx_seq_one_letter_code
_entity_poly.pdbx_strand_id
1 'polypeptide(L)' 'MTVIVDSYMESGELADTDGVLNNDGYLLLGGINAPVPGLPGKYSNNFIGCVSAFFIDEQSVDLLINAEVIYGRVFACQ' A
#
# COMPACT_ATOMS: atom_id res chain seq x y z
N MET A 1 12.58 10.55 3.09
CA MET A 1 11.78 9.32 3.10
C MET A 1 12.68 8.16 3.48
N THR A 2 12.20 7.30 4.36
CA THR A 2 12.94 6.11 4.82
C THR A 2 12.04 4.89 4.65
N VAL A 3 12.63 3.79 4.15
CA VAL A 3 11.98 2.50 4.00
C VAL A 3 12.80 1.48 4.77
N ILE A 4 12.14 0.66 5.57
CA ILE A 4 12.75 -0.38 6.38
C ILE A 4 12.12 -1.72 6.01
N VAL A 5 12.94 -2.70 5.69
CA VAL A 5 12.53 -4.09 5.43
C VAL A 5 13.40 -4.99 6.29
N ASP A 6 12.77 -5.73 7.20
CA ASP A 6 13.45 -6.53 8.23
C ASP A 6 14.47 -5.70 9.02
N SER A 7 15.77 -5.99 8.86
CA SER A 7 16.88 -5.28 9.51
C SER A 7 17.60 -4.32 8.56
N TYR A 8 17.08 -4.12 7.34
CA TYR A 8 17.66 -3.24 6.32
C TYR A 8 16.89 -1.93 6.25
N MET A 9 17.63 -0.81 6.21
CA MET A 9 17.07 0.53 6.11
C MET A 9 17.67 1.23 4.89
N GLU A 10 16.80 1.80 4.06
CA GLU A 10 17.17 2.67 2.95
C GLU A 10 16.53 4.05 3.16
N SER A 11 17.28 5.11 2.91
CA SER A 11 16.82 6.49 3.08
C SER A 11 17.22 7.36 1.91
N GLY A 12 16.35 8.30 1.56
CA GLY A 12 16.60 9.26 0.50
C GLY A 12 15.66 10.46 0.60
N GLU A 13 15.93 11.48 -0.19
CA GLU A 13 15.09 12.67 -0.30
C GLU A 13 14.35 12.66 -1.64
N LEU A 14 13.09 13.11 -1.61
CA LEU A 14 12.33 13.39 -2.81
C LEU A 14 12.74 14.78 -3.29
N ALA A 15 13.52 14.84 -4.37
CA ALA A 15 13.89 16.10 -4.99
C ALA A 15 12.65 16.77 -5.63
N ASP A 16 12.68 18.10 -5.71
CA ASP A 16 11.67 18.91 -6.40
C ASP A 16 10.23 18.75 -5.87
N THR A 17 10.07 18.55 -4.56
CA THR A 17 8.74 18.47 -3.91
C THR A 17 8.61 19.48 -2.76
N ASP A 18 7.38 19.88 -2.45
CA ASP A 18 7.05 20.72 -1.28
C ASP A 18 6.91 19.91 0.02
N GLY A 19 7.18 18.60 -0.03
CA GLY A 19 7.02 17.68 1.09
C GLY A 19 5.57 17.29 1.37
N VAL A 20 4.60 17.69 0.54
CA VAL A 20 3.18 17.37 0.71
C VAL A 20 2.73 16.37 -0.34
N LEU A 21 2.26 15.21 0.13
CA LEU A 21 1.63 14.22 -0.76
C LEU A 21 0.16 14.59 -1.00
N ASN A 22 -0.12 15.26 -2.10
CA ASN A 22 -1.48 15.54 -2.54
C ASN A 22 -2.12 14.28 -3.13
N ASN A 23 -3.02 13.65 -2.38
CA ASN A 23 -3.81 12.49 -2.81
C ASN A 23 -5.29 12.68 -2.43
N ASP A 24 -6.16 11.86 -3.02
CA ASP A 24 -7.61 11.86 -2.79
C ASP A 24 -8.04 11.02 -1.57
N GLY A 25 -7.09 10.46 -0.83
CA GLY A 25 -7.31 9.66 0.38
C GLY A 25 -7.62 8.19 0.11
N TYR A 26 -7.73 7.76 -1.15
CA TYR A 26 -7.98 6.36 -1.46
C TYR A 26 -6.72 5.51 -1.32
N LEU A 27 -6.83 4.44 -0.52
CA LEU A 27 -5.79 3.43 -0.39
C LEU A 27 -6.27 2.12 -0.99
N LEU A 28 -5.47 1.57 -1.91
CA LEU A 28 -5.71 0.26 -2.50
C LEU A 28 -4.65 -0.72 -1.97
N LEU A 29 -5.10 -1.85 -1.44
CA LEU A 29 -4.23 -2.89 -0.90
C LEU A 29 -4.41 -4.20 -1.66
N GLY A 30 -3.29 -4.86 -1.98
CA GLY A 30 -3.28 -6.18 -2.62
C GLY A 30 -3.40 -6.15 -4.15
N GLY A 31 -3.79 -5.03 -4.76
CA GLY A 31 -3.89 -4.91 -6.20
C GLY A 31 -4.68 -3.68 -6.64
N ILE A 32 -4.84 -3.55 -7.96
CA ILE A 32 -5.57 -2.45 -8.57
C ILE A 32 -6.57 -3.05 -9.56
N ASN A 33 -7.82 -2.59 -9.52
CA ASN A 33 -8.89 -3.05 -10.42
C ASN A 33 -8.96 -2.27 -11.75
N ALA A 34 -8.21 -1.17 -11.86
CA ALA A 34 -8.12 -0.33 -13.05
C ALA A 34 -6.67 0.10 -13.30
N PRO A 35 -6.23 0.26 -14.57
CA PRO A 35 -4.90 0.78 -14.87
C PRO A 35 -4.72 2.20 -14.30
N VAL A 36 -3.66 2.42 -13.53
CA VAL A 36 -3.26 3.76 -13.07
C VAL A 36 -2.34 4.37 -14.13
N PRO A 37 -2.72 5.50 -14.76
CA PRO A 37 -1.88 6.15 -15.76
C PRO A 37 -0.51 6.51 -15.19
N GLY A 38 0.55 6.24 -15.96
CA GLY A 38 1.92 6.56 -15.56
C GLY A 38 2.57 5.58 -14.58
N LEU A 39 1.84 4.59 -14.07
CA LEU A 39 2.40 3.57 -13.19
C LEU A 39 3.25 2.57 -14.02
N PRO A 40 4.53 2.34 -13.68
CA PRO A 40 5.35 1.35 -14.39
C PRO A 40 4.73 -0.05 -14.34
N GLY A 41 4.82 -0.80 -15.44
CA GLY A 41 4.16 -2.12 -15.56
C GLY A 41 4.57 -3.15 -14.50
N LYS A 42 5.72 -2.97 -13.84
CA LYS A 42 6.13 -3.81 -12.69
C LYS A 42 5.17 -3.73 -11.49
N TYR A 43 4.36 -2.67 -11.40
CA TYR A 43 3.34 -2.49 -10.35
C TYR A 43 1.95 -2.96 -10.78
N SER A 44 1.80 -3.55 -11.97
CA SER A 44 0.50 -4.01 -12.49
C SER A 44 0.10 -5.41 -12.01
N ASN A 45 0.96 -6.07 -11.21
CA ASN A 45 0.67 -7.40 -10.68
C ASN A 45 0.02 -7.29 -9.30
N ASN A 46 -1.08 -8.03 -9.12
CA ASN A 46 -1.72 -8.14 -7.82
C ASN A 46 -0.83 -8.97 -6.88
N PHE A 47 -0.81 -8.57 -5.61
CA PHE A 47 -0.12 -9.28 -4.56
C PHE A 47 -0.82 -10.61 -4.27
N ILE A 48 -0.02 -11.67 -4.08
CA ILE A 48 -0.49 -12.98 -3.65
C ILE A 48 0.28 -13.35 -2.39
N GLY A 49 -0.42 -13.40 -1.26
CA GLY A 49 0.18 -13.70 0.03
C GLY A 49 -0.67 -13.21 1.17
N CYS A 50 0.00 -12.97 2.29
CA CYS A 50 -0.60 -12.64 3.57
C CYS A 50 -0.14 -11.28 4.06
N VAL A 51 -1.08 -10.47 4.55
CA VAL A 51 -0.80 -9.18 5.19
C VAL A 51 -1.50 -9.16 6.54
N SER A 52 -0.76 -8.77 7.57
CA SER A 52 -1.26 -8.58 8.93
C SER A 52 -0.52 -7.42 9.59
N ALA A 53 -1.02 -6.96 10.74
CA ALA A 53 -0.40 -5.87 11.51
C ALA A 53 -0.16 -4.61 10.65
N PHE A 54 -1.20 -4.14 9.98
CA PHE A 54 -1.14 -2.95 9.11
C PHE A 54 -1.46 -1.68 9.90
N PHE A 55 -0.61 -0.67 9.77
CA PHE A 55 -0.74 0.61 10.46
C PHE A 55 -0.56 1.76 9.48
N ILE A 56 -1.36 2.82 9.65
CA ILE A 56 -1.21 4.10 8.96
C ILE A 56 -1.15 5.16 10.05
N ASP A 57 -0.12 6.02 10.01
CA ASP A 57 0.09 7.07 11.01
C ASP A 57 -0.03 6.55 12.46
N GLU A 58 0.64 5.41 12.72
CA GLU A 58 0.68 4.70 14.01
C GLU A 58 -0.68 4.11 14.47
N GLN A 59 -1.73 4.18 13.65
CA GLN A 59 -3.03 3.61 13.96
C GLN A 59 -3.24 2.27 13.26
N SER A 60 -3.68 1.27 14.03
CA SER A 60 -3.98 -0.06 13.49
C SER A 60 -5.21 -0.02 12.59
N VAL A 61 -5.11 -0.62 11.41
CA VAL A 61 -6.23 -0.75 10.47
C VAL A 61 -6.80 -2.16 10.56
N ASP A 62 -8.10 -2.27 10.81
CA ASP A 62 -8.81 -3.53 10.63
C ASP A 62 -9.09 -3.73 9.13
N LEU A 63 -8.27 -4.54 8.48
CA LEU A 63 -8.27 -4.71 7.02
C LEU A 63 -9.61 -5.19 6.45
N LEU A 64 -10.45 -5.87 7.24
CA LEU A 64 -11.73 -6.39 6.77
C LEU A 64 -12.90 -5.48 7.16
N ILE A 65 -12.83 -4.84 8.33
CA ILE A 65 -13.89 -3.94 8.81
C ILE A 65 -13.77 -2.56 8.18
N ASN A 66 -12.55 -2.06 7.97
CA ASN A 66 -12.31 -0.72 7.43
C ASN A 66 -12.29 -0.65 5.90
N ALA A 67 -12.32 -1.79 5.20
CA ALA A 67 -12.35 -1.79 3.73
C ALA A 67 -13.72 -1.34 3.20
N GLU A 68 -13.74 -0.27 2.40
CA GLU A 68 -14.96 0.18 1.71
C GLU A 68 -15.40 -0.85 0.66
N VAL A 69 -14.44 -1.42 -0.07
CA VAL A 69 -14.68 -2.43 -1.11
C VAL A 69 -13.62 -3.51 -1.06
N ILE A 70 -14.05 -4.77 -1.12
CA ILE A 70 -13.17 -5.94 -1.23
C ILE A 70 -13.40 -6.59 -2.59
N TYR A 71 -12.36 -6.66 -3.41
CA TYR A 71 -12.39 -7.34 -4.70
C TYR A 71 -11.78 -8.74 -4.60
N GLY A 72 -12.55 -9.75 -5.01
CA GLY A 72 -12.09 -11.14 -5.02
C GLY A 72 -12.34 -11.87 -3.72
N ARG A 73 -11.60 -12.96 -3.50
CA ARG A 73 -11.74 -13.82 -2.30
C ARG A 73 -10.62 -13.51 -1.33
N VAL A 74 -10.96 -13.30 -0.07
CA VAL A 74 -10.02 -13.16 1.03
C VAL A 74 -10.04 -14.44 1.85
N PHE A 75 -8.86 -14.93 2.21
CA PHE A 75 -8.69 -16.11 3.03
C PHE A 75 -7.83 -15.77 4.23
N ALA A 76 -8.12 -16.40 5.36
CA ALA A 76 -7.19 -16.36 6.48
C ALA A 76 -5.89 -17.07 6.08
N CYS A 77 -4.78 -16.50 6.53
CA CYS A 77 -3.47 -17.12 6.40
C CYS A 77 -3.41 -18.41 7.21
N GLN A 78 -2.70 -19.41 6.68
CA GLN A 78 -2.44 -20.67 7.36
C GLN A 78 -1.19 -20.58 8.24
#